data_AF-A0A2V6AW81-F1
#
_entry.id   AF-A0A2V6AW81-F1
#
_cell.length_a   1.000
_cell.length_b   1.000
_cell.length_c   1.000
_cell.angle_alpha   90.00
_cell.angle_beta   90.00
_cell.angle_gamma   90.00
#
_symmetry.space_group_name_H-M   'P 1'
#
loop_
_entity.id
_entity.type
_entity.pdbx_description
1 polymer ?
#
loop_
_entity_poly.entity_id
_entity_poly.type
_entity_poly.pdbx_seq_one_letter_code
_entity_poly.pdbx_strand_id
1 'polypeptide(L)' 'MKTSLDIPEKELMDVMRFTKAKTKRDAIVTAVREYNQRKRMAALVKYAGSSTTFMTIEDLMKMRQAQ' A
#
# COMPACT_ATOMS: atom_id res chain seq x y z
N MET A 1 -17.54 10.34 1.53
CA MET A 1 -18.46 10.28 2.69
C MET A 1 -17.83 10.99 3.88
N LYS A 2 -18.60 11.75 4.66
CA LYS A 2 -18.12 12.34 5.93
C LYS A 2 -18.49 11.37 7.05
N THR A 3 -17.53 11.09 7.94
CA THR A 3 -17.72 10.16 9.06
C THR A 3 -17.20 10.83 10.33
N SER A 4 -17.93 10.69 11.43
CA SER A 4 -17.49 11.13 12.76
C SER A 4 -16.91 9.92 13.49
N LEU A 5 -15.67 10.03 13.94
CA LEU A 5 -14.94 8.97 14.64
C LEU A 5 -14.34 9.59 15.90
N ASP A 6 -14.45 8.87 17.02
CA ASP A 6 -13.70 9.21 18.22
C ASP A 6 -12.33 8.53 18.16
N ILE A 7 -11.26 9.32 18.20
CA ILE A 7 -9.88 8.85 18.04
C ILE A 7 -9.10 9.35 19.26
N PRO A 8 -8.43 8.46 20.02
CA PRO A 8 -7.59 8.88 21.13
C PRO A 8 -6.58 9.93 20.71
N GLU A 9 -6.43 10.99 21.50
CA GLU A 9 -5.59 12.14 21.15
C GLU A 9 -4.14 11.74 20.88
N LYS A 10 -3.61 10.81 21.67
CA LYS A 10 -2.26 10.26 21.49
C LYS A 10 -2.08 9.62 20.11
N GLU A 11 -3.01 8.77 19.70
CA GLU A 11 -2.97 8.09 18.40
C GLU A 11 -3.08 9.10 17.25
N LEU A 12 -3.93 10.11 17.41
CA LEU A 12 -4.06 11.18 16.42
C LEU A 12 -2.76 12.00 16.29
N MET A 13 -2.11 12.33 17.41
CA MET A 13 -0.82 13.02 17.41
C MET A 13 0.27 12.19 16.74
N ASP A 14 0.33 10.89 17.02
CA ASP A 14 1.29 9.98 16.40
C ASP A 14 1.08 9.88 14.89
N VAL A 15 -0.18 9.72 14.44
CA VAL A 15 -0.50 9.71 13.02
C VAL A 15 -0.13 11.04 12.35
N MET A 16 -0.40 12.18 12.98
CA MET A 16 0.02 13.48 12.45
C MET A 16 1.55 13.60 12.36
N ARG A 17 2.29 13.11 13.37
CA ARG A 17 3.76 13.09 13.37
C ARG A 17 4.32 12.21 12.25
N PHE A 18 3.79 11.00 12.07
CA PHE A 18 4.28 10.05 11.07
C PHE A 18 3.97 10.50 9.64
N THR A 19 2.76 11.02 9.42
CA THR A 19 2.34 11.51 8.10
C THR A 19 2.85 12.91 7.78
N LYS A 20 3.34 13.66 8.79
CA LYS A 20 3.70 15.09 8.71
C LYS A 20 2.57 15.96 8.16
N ALA A 21 1.33 15.52 8.32
CA ALA A 21 0.16 16.19 7.77
C ALA A 21 -0.14 17.48 8.54
N LYS A 22 -0.53 18.52 7.80
CA LYS A 22 -0.90 19.83 8.38
C LYS A 22 -2.27 19.82 9.05
N THR A 23 -3.13 18.86 8.69
CA THR A 23 -4.51 18.78 9.21
C THR A 23 -4.82 17.36 9.69
N LYS A 24 -5.69 17.26 10.71
CA LYS A 24 -6.17 15.98 11.25
C LYS A 24 -6.78 15.10 10.16
N ARG A 25 -7.59 15.70 9.27
CA ARG A 25 -8.23 14.97 8.17
C ARG A 25 -7.21 14.35 7.22
N ASP A 26 -6.22 15.13 6.80
CA ASP A 26 -5.20 14.68 5.85
C ASP A 26 -4.33 13.55 6.44
N ALA A 27 -4.00 13.65 7.73
CA ALA A 27 -3.31 12.61 8.47
C ALA A 27 -4.07 11.28 8.43
N ILE A 28 -5.36 11.30 8.74
CA ILE A 28 -6.21 10.11 8.76
C ILE A 28 -6.42 9.52 7.36
N VAL A 29 -6.68 10.37 6.35
CA VAL A 29 -6.83 9.91 4.96
C VAL A 29 -5.55 9.23 4.47
N THR A 30 -4.39 9.80 4.79
CA THR A 30 -3.09 9.23 4.44
C THR A 30 -2.87 7.89 5.13
N ALA A 31 -3.11 7.82 6.44
CA ALA A 31 -2.97 6.58 7.21
C ALA A 31 -3.86 5.45 6.67
N VAL A 32 -5.13 5.75 6.35
CA VAL A 32 -6.06 4.78 5.76
C VAL A 32 -5.59 4.31 4.39
N ARG A 33 -5.08 5.22 3.55
CA ARG A 33 -4.55 4.87 2.22
C ARG A 33 -3.36 3.92 2.34
N GLU A 34 -2.40 4.23 3.20
CA GLU A 34 -1.21 3.40 3.42
C GLU A 34 -1.56 2.02 4.01
N TYR A 35 -2.48 1.99 4.97
CA TYR A 35 -2.99 0.73 5.51
C TYR A 35 -3.59 -0.15 4.40
N ASN A 36 -4.46 0.42 3.57
CA ASN A 36 -5.09 -0.31 2.47
C ASN A 36 -4.08 -0.77 1.44
N GLN A 37 -3.07 0.05 1.11
CA GLN A 37 -2.00 -0.33 0.20
C GLN A 37 -1.21 -1.53 0.73
N ARG A 38 -0.83 -1.53 2.00
CA ARG A 38 -0.14 -2.66 2.64
C ARG A 38 -1.00 -3.93 2.62
N LYS A 39 -2.30 -3.82 2.91
CA LYS A 39 -3.21 -4.96 2.88
C LYS A 39 -3.41 -5.52 1.46
N ARG A 40 -3.50 -4.65 0.45
CA ARG A 40 -3.55 -5.07 -0.97
C ARG A 40 -2.27 -5.79 -1.36
N MET A 41 -1.10 -5.25 -1.00
CA MET A 41 0.19 -5.89 -1.28
C MET A 41 0.31 -7.26 -0.61
N ALA A 42 -0.09 -7.36 0.67
CA ALA A 42 -0.11 -8.64 1.37
C ALA A 42 -1.08 -9.66 0.73
N ALA A 43 -2.21 -9.21 0.18
CA ALA A 43 -3.14 -10.07 -0.54
C ALA A 43 -2.55 -10.62 -1.85
N LEU A 44 -1.63 -9.90 -2.50
CA LEU A 44 -0.99 -10.35 -3.74
C LEU A 44 -0.13 -11.61 -3.54
N VAL A 45 0.38 -11.85 -2.33
CA VAL A 45 1.15 -13.07 -2.02
C VAL A 45 0.36 -14.33 -2.31
N LYS A 46 -0.98 -14.30 -2.19
CA LYS A 46 -1.86 -15.43 -2.50
C LYS A 46 -1.83 -15.84 -3.99
N TYR A 47 -1.41 -14.94 -4.86
CA TYR A 47 -1.33 -15.15 -6.31
C TYR A 47 0.12 -15.41 -6.77
N ALA A 48 1.06 -15.58 -5.84
CA ALA A 48 2.44 -15.95 -6.19
C ALA A 48 2.45 -17.31 -6.91
N GLY A 49 3.02 -17.34 -8.12
CA GLY A 49 3.07 -18.55 -8.95
C GLY A 49 1.78 -18.90 -9.69
N SER A 50 0.69 -18.13 -9.54
CA SER A 50 -0.58 -18.40 -10.24
C SER A 50 -0.72 -17.65 -11.57
N SER A 51 0.24 -16.80 -11.93
CA SER A 51 0.16 -16.02 -13.17
C SER A 51 0.62 -16.87 -14.35
N THR A 52 -0.31 -17.25 -15.22
CA THR A 52 -0.04 -18.01 -16.45
C THR A 52 0.36 -17.12 -17.63
N THR A 53 0.22 -15.80 -17.48
CA THR A 53 0.43 -14.81 -18.55
C THR A 53 1.69 -13.96 -18.34
N PHE A 54 2.33 -14.05 -17.17
CA PHE A 54 3.55 -13.31 -16.90
C PHE A 54 4.76 -14.09 -17.43
N MET A 55 5.72 -13.38 -18.02
CA MET A 55 6.90 -13.99 -18.61
C MET A 55 7.69 -14.82 -17.59
N THR A 56 8.15 -15.99 -18.01
CA THR A 56 9.01 -16.84 -17.19
C THR A 56 10.44 -16.29 -17.14
N ILE A 57 11.29 -16.85 -16.27
CA ILE A 57 12.72 -16.49 -16.21
C ILE A 57 13.41 -16.80 -17.55
N GLU A 58 13.02 -17.89 -18.22
CA GLU A 58 13.55 -18.26 -19.53
C GLU A 58 13.18 -17.23 -20.60
N ASP A 59 11.94 -16.74 -20.59
CA ASP A 59 11.48 -15.69 -21.50
C ASP A 59 12.28 -14.39 -21.27
N LEU A 60 12.51 -14.02 -20.01
CA LEU A 60 13.30 -12.84 -19.64
C LEU A 60 14.76 -12.97 -20.11
N MET A 61 15.36 -14.15 -19.98
CA MET A 61 16.74 -14.40 -20.42
C MET A 61 16.87 -14.27 -21.94
N LYS A 62 15.92 -14.80 -22.71
CA LYS A 62 15.88 -14.64 -24.17
C LYS A 62 15.81 -13.16 -24.57
N MET A 63 14.99 -12.36 -23.88
CA MET A 63 14.89 -10.92 -24.16
C MET A 63 16.20 -10.16 -23.87
N ARG A 64 16.96 -10.56 -22.84
CA ARG A 64 18.25 -9.94 -22.48
C ARG A 64 19.40 -10.32 -23.41
N GLN A 65 19.37 -11.53 -23.97
CA GLN A 65 20.37 -11.99 -24.94
C GLN A 65 20.16 -11.42 -26.34
N ALA A 66 18.96 -10.89 -26.62
CA ALA A 66 18.61 -10.26 -27.89
C ALA A 66 18.92 -8.74 -27.95
N GLN A 67 19.58 -8.18 -26.91
CA GLN A 67 20.13 -6.82 -26.85
C GLN A 67 21.66 -6.87 -26.93
#